data_AF-A0A537P288-F1
#
_entry.id   AF-A0A537P288-F1
#
_cell.length_a   1.000
_cell.length_b   1.000
_cell.length_c   1.000
_cell.angle_alpha   90.00
_cell.angle_beta   90.00
_cell.angle_gamma   90.00
#
_symmetry.space_group_name_H-M   'P 1'
#
loop_
_entity.id
_entity.type
_entity.pdbx_description
1 polymer ?
#
loop_
_entity_poly.entity_id
_entity_poly.type
_entity_poly.pdbx_seq_one_letter_code
_entity_poly.pdbx_strand_id
1 'polypeptide(L)' 'MADAKIGVLGPNGSGKSTLLRVMAGLDTEFTGEAWVAEGATVGYLEQEPHLDPQLNVLGNVMEGVAAKKAI' A
#
# COMPACT_ATOMS: atom_id res chain seq x y z
N MET A 1 -19.07 -7.02 -6.36
CA MET A 1 -19.10 -7.24 -4.89
C MET A 1 -18.57 -5.96 -4.25
N ALA A 2 -19.20 -5.49 -3.17
CA ALA A 2 -19.28 -4.08 -2.77
C ALA A 2 -17.94 -3.33 -2.67
N ASP A 3 -17.92 -2.08 -3.16
CA ASP A 3 -16.84 -1.08 -3.03
C ASP A 3 -16.70 -0.64 -1.56
N ALA A 4 -16.22 -1.55 -0.72
CA ALA A 4 -16.07 -1.32 0.71
C ALA A 4 -14.91 -0.36 0.98
N LYS A 5 -15.20 0.74 1.68
CA LYS A 5 -14.19 1.70 2.18
C LYS A 5 -14.01 1.46 3.67
N ILE A 6 -12.83 0.97 4.06
CA ILE A 6 -12.52 0.60 5.44
C ILE A 6 -11.50 1.58 6.01
N GLY A 7 -11.81 2.18 7.16
CA GLY A 7 -10.89 2.99 7.94
C GLY A 7 -10.43 2.23 9.19
N VAL A 8 -9.13 2.24 9.47
CA VAL A 8 -8.54 1.67 10.69
C VAL A 8 -8.23 2.82 11.67
N LEU A 9 -8.88 2.83 12.83
CA LEU A 9 -8.73 3.89 13.84
C LEU A 9 -8.18 3.34 15.17
N GLY A 10 -7.52 4.21 15.94
CA GLY A 10 -6.94 3.87 17.23
C GLY A 10 -5.82 4.83 17.63
N PRO A 11 -5.39 4.85 18.90
CA PRO A 11 -4.31 5.72 19.39
C PRO A 11 -2.95 5.40 18.75
N ASN A 12 -1.97 6.29 18.91
CA ASN A 12 -0.60 6.02 18.47
C ASN A 12 -0.05 4.76 19.17
N GLY A 13 0.68 3.94 18.41
CA GLY A 13 1.17 2.65 18.89
C GLY A 13 0.15 1.50 18.86
N SER A 14 -1.11 1.72 18.45
CA SER A 14 -2.13 0.66 18.36
C SER A 14 -1.94 -0.33 17.20
N GLY A 15 -0.83 -0.28 16.48
CA GLY A 15 -0.52 -1.22 15.39
C GLY A 15 -1.14 -0.93 14.01
N LYS A 16 -1.80 0.22 13.80
CA LYS A 16 -2.46 0.55 12.51
C LYS A 16 -1.53 0.45 11.30
N SER A 17 -0.38 1.12 11.36
CA SER A 17 0.61 1.07 10.27
C SER A 17 1.20 -0.32 10.09
N THR A 18 1.38 -1.07 11.19
CA THR A 18 1.84 -2.46 11.14
C THR A 18 0.83 -3.35 10.42
N LEU A 19 -0.46 -3.23 10.75
CA LEU A 19 -1.54 -3.94 10.06
C LEU A 19 -1.54 -3.66 8.56
N LEU A 20 -1.42 -2.38 8.16
CA LEU A 20 -1.39 -2.02 6.74
C LEU A 20 -0.16 -2.58 6.02
N ARG A 21 1.01 -2.64 6.67
CA ARG A 21 2.21 -3.26 6.10
C ARG A 21 2.07 -4.78 5.95
N VAL A 22 1.46 -5.46 6.93
CA VAL A 22 1.14 -6.90 6.82
C VAL A 22 0.20 -7.14 5.63
N MET A 23 -0.87 -6.34 5.51
CA MET A 23 -1.81 -6.43 4.37
C MET A 23 -1.15 -6.13 3.02
N ALA A 24 -0.13 -5.27 3.01
CA ALA A 24 0.68 -4.95 1.84
C ALA A 24 1.74 -6.02 1.52
N GLY A 25 1.95 -7.01 2.39
CA GLY A 25 3.01 -8.02 2.27
C GLY A 25 4.42 -7.50 2.58
N LEU A 26 4.55 -6.30 3.17
CA LEU A 26 5.84 -5.71 3.55
C LEU A 26 6.35 -6.19 4.91
N ASP A 27 5.44 -6.61 5.79
CA ASP A 27 5.74 -7.14 7.11
C ASP A 27 5.21 -8.58 7.20
N THR A 28 6.12 -9.55 7.31
CA THR A 28 5.80 -10.99 7.20
C THR A 28 6.01 -11.74 8.50
N GLU A 29 6.55 -11.08 9.53
CA GLU A 29 6.80 -11.65 10.85
C GLU A 29 5.55 -11.49 11.75
N PHE A 30 4.50 -12.24 11.43
CA PHE A 30 3.25 -12.23 12.20
C PHE A 30 2.74 -13.65 12.46
N THR A 31 1.78 -13.78 13.37
CA THR A 31 1.08 -15.04 13.64
C THR A 31 -0.31 -15.02 13.03
N GLY A 32 -0.82 -16.19 12.62
CA GLY A 32 -2.08 -16.32 11.89
C GLY A 32 -1.88 -16.34 10.38
N GLU A 33 -2.94 -16.02 9.63
CA GLU A 33 -2.96 -16.10 8.17
C GLU A 33 -3.40 -14.77 7.57
N ALA A 34 -2.72 -14.35 6.50
CA ALA A 34 -3.10 -13.22 5.67
C ALA A 34 -2.84 -13.59 4.20
N TRP A 35 -3.85 -13.42 3.35
CA TRP A 35 -3.74 -13.72 1.92
C TRP A 35 -4.44 -12.65 1.09
N VAL A 36 -3.90 -12.43 -0.11
CA VAL A 36 -4.50 -11.61 -1.15
C VAL A 36 -5.28 -12.54 -2.09
N ALA A 37 -6.47 -12.13 -2.52
CA ALA A 37 -7.26 -12.93 -3.45
C ALA A 37 -6.50 -13.18 -4.77
N GLU A 38 -6.68 -14.36 -5.35
CA GLU A 38 -6.04 -14.72 -6.62
C GLU A 38 -6.37 -13.68 -7.72
N GLY A 39 -5.33 -13.21 -8.41
CA GLY A 39 -5.45 -12.19 -9.45
C GLY A 39 -5.61 -10.74 -8.94
N ALA A 40 -5.69 -10.50 -7.62
CA ALA A 40 -5.73 -9.15 -7.08
C ALA A 40 -4.32 -8.53 -6.95
N THR A 41 -4.23 -7.23 -7.23
CA THR A 41 -3.01 -6.42 -7.00
C THR A 41 -3.18 -5.60 -5.73
N VAL A 42 -2.12 -5.49 -4.92
CA VAL A 42 -2.10 -4.61 -3.75
C VAL A 42 -1.24 -3.38 -4.04
N GLY A 43 -1.76 -2.20 -3.70
CA GLY A 43 -1.01 -0.95 -3.70
C GLY A 43 -0.88 -0.42 -2.28
N TYR A 44 0.33 0.01 -1.90
CA TYR A 44 0.62 0.58 -0.60
C TYR A 44 1.26 1.96 -0.79
N LEU A 45 0.70 2.96 -0.11
CA LEU A 45 1.22 4.32 -0.08
C LEU A 45 1.72 4.61 1.33
N GLU A 46 3.02 4.87 1.45
CA GLU A 46 3.66 5.17 2.72
C GLU A 46 3.26 6.55 3.24
N GLN A 47 3.33 6.73 4.56
CA GLN A 47 3.13 8.05 5.18
C GLN A 47 4.18 9.06 4.71
N GLU A 48 5.41 8.59 4.56
CA GLU A 48 6.54 9.33 3.98
C GLU A 48 6.95 8.62 2.69
N PRO A 49 6.33 8.95 1.55
CA PRO A 49 6.64 8.28 0.29
C PRO A 49 8.04 8.65 -0.21
N HIS A 50 8.73 7.67 -0.75
CA HIS A 50 9.96 7.89 -1.51
C HIS A 50 9.64 8.55 -2.85
N LEU A 51 10.20 9.74 -3.08
CA LEU A 51 10.07 10.49 -4.33
C LEU A 51 11.47 10.70 -4.94
N ASP A 52 11.56 10.67 -6.26
CA ASP A 52 12.77 11.05 -6.97
C ASP A 52 12.88 12.59 -6.97
N PRO A 53 13.91 13.17 -6.32
CA PRO A 53 14.11 14.62 -6.26
C PRO A 53 14.52 15.23 -7.60
N GLN A 54 14.93 14.42 -8.58
CA GLN A 54 15.25 14.86 -9.94
C GLN A 54 13.99 15.01 -10.81
N LEU A 55 12.86 14.46 -10.37
CA LEU A 55 11.59 14.52 -11.09
C LEU A 55 10.67 15.61 -10.52
N ASN A 56 9.86 16.18 -11.40
CA ASN A 56 8.73 16.99 -10.97
C ASN A 56 7.57 16.10 -10.50
N VAL A 57 6.48 16.73 -10.07
CA VAL A 57 5.27 16.03 -9.59
C VAL A 57 4.74 15.03 -10.64
N LEU A 58 4.63 15.46 -11.90
CA LEU A 58 4.13 14.60 -12.97
C LEU A 58 5.07 13.40 -13.17
N GLY A 59 6.39 13.60 -13.15
CA GLY A 59 7.38 12.54 -13.29
C GLY A 59 7.21 11.45 -12.24
N ASN A 60 7.18 11.84 -10.96
CA ASN A 60 6.97 10.91 -9.84
C ASN A 60 5.64 10.13 -9.95
N VAL A 61 4.55 10.81 -10.30
CA VAL A 61 3.25 10.15 -10.49
C VAL A 61 3.30 9.16 -11.66
N MET A 62 3.93 9.56 -12.77
CA MET A 62 4.06 8.76 -13.98
C MET A 62 4.90 7.49 -13.76
N GLU A 63 5.95 7.60 -12.96
CA GLU A 63 6.75 6.45 -12.52
C GLU A 63 5.89 5.46 -11.73
N GLY A 64 5.14 5.94 -10.74
CA GLY A 64 4.27 5.09 -9.92
C GLY A 64 3.13 4.39 -10.68
N VAL A 65 2.65 4.96 -11.80
CA VAL A 65 1.60 4.34 -12.63
C VAL A 65 2.14 3.59 -13.86
N ALA A 66 3.45 3.51 -14.06
CA ALA A 66 4.05 2.94 -15.27
C ALA A 66 3.55 1.51 -15.56
N ALA A 67 3.44 0.67 -14.53
CA ALA A 67 2.93 -0.70 -14.64
C ALA A 67 1.48 -0.79 -15.16
N LYS A 68 0.64 0.23 -14.92
CA LYS A 68 -0.74 0.27 -15.44
C LYS A 68 -0.84 0.84 -16.86
N LYS A 69 0.19 1.51 -17.37
CA LYS A 69 0.21 2.11 -18.73
C LYS A 69 0.87 1.22 -19.78
N ALA A 70 1.63 0.21 -19.37
CA ALA A 70 2.29 -0.74 -20.27
C ALA A 70 1.35 -1.85 -20.80
N ILE A 71 0.07 -1.79 -20.43
CA ILE A 71 -1.04 -2.66 -20.86
C ILE A 71 -2.02 -1.79 -21.65
#